data_AF-A0A7S4CU84-F1
#
_entry.id   AF-A0A7S4CU84-F1
#
_cell.length_a   1.000
_cell.length_b   1.000
_cell.length_c   1.000
_cell.angle_alpha   90.00
_cell.angle_beta   90.00
_cell.angle_gamma   90.00
#
_symmetry.space_group_name_H-M   'P 1'
#
loop_
_entity.id
_entity.type
_entity.pdbx_description
1 polymer ?
#
loop_
_entity_poly.entity_id
_entity_poly.type
_entity_poly.pdbx_seq_one_letter_code
_entity_poly.pdbx_strand_id
1 'polypeptide(L)'
;TLAMMRQVFSVQRYLEAGIMKDMYPLHAPHEATLLKEHWLSKRLWRMPPLGFATDLLLERPRAVFEQLSMLRRYFGEKEAFYYAWVSHYTVFLLFAVVPCLVCLAAQAGTSFGNDTVMTLCLWMCLWTTLHEELWKRKESELVWAWDLVDFEYVEKPRLDFHGDLWLSPAGQPETYFAWGPYLLKLVVSLLLAAFFVSLSVGACILAHQFRLTMGCLTMTDPVVAGQSPTPSPSPSPSVETCHWAFSMAANSFNGLAVVIIDFVWTMAVAVRLTRWENHQMDSTFEGRLAFKFFLVVVPNNLLPLLYATFVLESANILFYQALQTMILKQAGILFKDVVVPLAKLRIRKWRYKDPGTTGLGPGAGAPDVA
;
A
#
# COMPACT_ATOMS: atom_id res chain seq x y z
N THR A 1 -29.56 -14.25 -14.02
CA THR A 1 -30.45 -13.40 -13.20
C THR A 1 -29.83 -12.04 -12.91
N LEU A 2 -28.60 -11.96 -12.39
CA LEU A 2 -27.89 -10.70 -12.08
C LEU A 2 -27.61 -9.80 -13.31
N ALA A 3 -27.21 -10.40 -14.43
CA ALA A 3 -27.01 -9.68 -15.70
C ALA A 3 -28.32 -9.10 -16.26
N MET A 4 -29.44 -9.82 -16.13
CA MET A 4 -30.78 -9.32 -16.48
C MET A 4 -31.21 -8.17 -15.57
N MET A 5 -30.98 -8.26 -14.25
CA MET A 5 -31.29 -7.16 -13.35
C MET A 5 -30.47 -5.90 -13.66
N ARG A 6 -29.20 -6.02 -14.06
CA ARG A 6 -28.38 -4.88 -14.50
C ARG A 6 -28.83 -4.27 -15.83
N GLN A 7 -29.38 -5.07 -16.75
CA GLN A 7 -29.88 -4.57 -18.04
C GLN A 7 -31.28 -3.95 -17.91
N VAL A 8 -32.15 -4.51 -17.07
CA VAL A 8 -33.56 -4.09 -16.94
C VAL A 8 -33.72 -2.99 -15.89
N PHE A 9 -32.98 -3.07 -14.78
CA PHE A 9 -32.97 -2.04 -13.75
C PHE A 9 -31.65 -1.30 -13.82
N SER A 10 -31.71 0.02 -13.99
CA SER A 10 -30.55 0.87 -13.78
C SER A 10 -30.22 0.91 -12.29
N VAL A 11 -29.57 -0.15 -11.79
CA VAL A 11 -29.17 -0.35 -10.37
C VAL A 11 -28.56 0.92 -9.80
N GLN A 12 -27.79 1.62 -10.61
CA GLN A 12 -27.18 2.89 -10.28
C GLN A 12 -28.18 4.02 -10.01
N ARG A 13 -29.21 4.22 -10.86
CA ARG A 13 -30.22 5.25 -10.59
C ARG A 13 -30.93 4.99 -9.28
N TYR A 14 -31.12 3.73 -8.91
CA TYR A 14 -31.69 3.35 -7.62
C TYR A 14 -30.73 3.58 -6.45
N LEU A 15 -29.42 3.38 -6.62
CA LEU A 15 -28.41 3.71 -5.62
C LEU A 15 -28.29 5.24 -5.43
N GLU A 16 -28.27 6.02 -6.52
CA GLU A 16 -28.20 7.49 -6.50
C GLU A 16 -29.47 8.12 -5.93
N ALA A 17 -30.65 7.59 -6.29
CA ALA A 17 -31.92 8.01 -5.72
C ALA A 17 -32.10 7.62 -4.24
N GLY A 18 -31.14 6.88 -3.65
CA GLY A 18 -31.22 6.39 -2.28
C GLY A 18 -32.30 5.33 -2.04
N ILE A 19 -32.86 4.75 -3.11
CA ILE A 19 -33.85 3.69 -3.05
C ILE A 19 -33.18 2.36 -2.67
N MET A 20 -32.02 2.08 -3.27
CA MET A 20 -31.12 1.02 -2.84
C MET A 20 -29.99 1.63 -2.02
N LYS A 21 -29.67 1.00 -0.89
CA LYS A 21 -28.58 1.46 -0.03
C LYS A 21 -27.22 0.95 -0.54
N ASP A 22 -27.10 -0.36 -0.72
CA ASP A 22 -25.89 -1.04 -1.17
C ASP A 22 -26.26 -2.37 -1.83
N MET A 23 -25.41 -2.86 -2.72
CA MET A 23 -25.52 -4.18 -3.33
C MET A 23 -24.19 -4.92 -3.17
N TYR A 24 -24.22 -6.08 -2.52
CA TYR A 24 -23.03 -6.91 -2.32
C TYR A 24 -23.38 -8.39 -2.44
N PRO A 25 -22.47 -9.22 -2.99
CA PRO A 25 -22.66 -10.67 -2.99
C PRO A 25 -22.57 -11.22 -1.56
N LEU A 26 -23.37 -12.26 -1.27
CA LEU A 26 -23.28 -12.99 0.00
C LEU A 26 -22.15 -14.02 -0.09
N HIS A 27 -21.39 -14.18 0.99
CA HIS A 27 -20.36 -15.20 1.10
C HIS A 27 -21.00 -16.59 1.27
N ALA A 28 -20.48 -17.59 0.53
CA ALA A 28 -20.81 -19.00 0.73
C ALA A 28 -19.96 -19.57 1.88
N PRO A 29 -20.55 -19.88 3.06
CA PRO A 29 -19.77 -20.27 4.25
C PRO A 29 -18.99 -21.57 4.06
N HIS A 30 -19.53 -22.50 3.27
CA HIS A 30 -18.86 -23.77 2.98
C HIS A 30 -17.62 -23.58 2.09
N GLU A 31 -17.72 -22.82 1.00
CA GLU A 31 -16.55 -22.53 0.14
C GLU A 31 -15.49 -21.71 0.88
N ALA A 32 -15.92 -20.77 1.74
CA ALA A 32 -15.02 -19.95 2.54
C ALA A 32 -14.21 -20.79 3.55
N THR A 33 -14.84 -21.79 4.18
CA THR A 33 -14.16 -22.68 5.13
C THR A 33 -13.18 -23.60 4.41
N LEU A 34 -13.57 -24.18 3.27
CA LEU A 34 -12.68 -24.96 2.42
C LEU A 34 -11.46 -24.16 1.95
N LEU A 35 -11.68 -22.93 1.46
CA LEU A 35 -10.61 -22.03 1.04
C LEU A 35 -9.67 -21.72 2.22
N LYS A 36 -10.24 -21.45 3.40
CA LYS A 36 -9.45 -21.17 4.61
C LYS A 36 -8.59 -22.36 5.03
N GLU A 37 -9.14 -23.57 5.00
CA GLU A 37 -8.40 -24.78 5.38
C GLU A 37 -7.27 -25.10 4.40
N HIS A 38 -7.51 -24.91 3.10
CA HIS A 38 -6.51 -25.13 2.07
C HIS A 38 -5.41 -24.06 2.08
N TRP A 39 -5.79 -22.78 2.23
CA TRP A 39 -4.87 -21.64 2.16
C TRP A 39 -4.08 -21.43 3.47
N LEU A 40 -4.70 -21.65 4.63
CA LEU A 40 -4.08 -21.51 5.96
C LEU A 40 -3.68 -22.88 6.54
N SER A 41 -2.91 -23.66 5.78
CA SER A 41 -2.42 -24.97 6.22
C SER A 41 -1.63 -24.86 7.52
N LYS A 42 -1.80 -25.82 8.45
CA LYS A 42 -1.07 -25.84 9.74
C LYS A 42 0.46 -25.88 9.61
N ARG A 43 0.99 -26.26 8.45
CA ARG A 43 2.44 -26.34 8.18
C ARG A 43 2.92 -25.11 7.43
N LEU A 44 3.81 -24.33 8.04
CA LEU A 44 4.35 -23.08 7.51
C LEU A 44 4.87 -23.19 6.06
N TRP A 45 5.64 -24.23 5.74
CA TRP A 45 6.20 -24.43 4.40
C TRP A 45 5.17 -24.75 3.30
N ARG A 46 3.95 -25.16 3.67
CA ARG A 46 2.86 -25.39 2.72
C ARG A 46 1.96 -24.16 2.55
N MET A 47 2.14 -23.13 3.38
CA MET A 47 1.39 -21.89 3.24
C MET A 47 1.92 -21.09 2.05
N PRO A 48 1.04 -20.35 1.35
CA PRO A 48 1.43 -19.26 0.47
C PRO A 48 2.40 -18.31 1.18
N PRO A 49 3.49 -17.89 0.53
CA PRO A 49 3.85 -18.12 -0.86
C PRO A 49 4.76 -19.34 -1.09
N LEU A 50 5.31 -19.94 -0.02
CA LEU A 50 6.33 -21.00 -0.08
C LEU A 50 5.77 -22.33 -0.61
N GLY A 51 4.49 -22.62 -0.34
CA GLY A 51 3.85 -23.89 -0.69
C GLY A 51 3.78 -24.18 -2.19
N PHE A 52 3.81 -23.14 -3.03
CA PHE A 52 3.74 -23.26 -4.50
C PHE A 52 4.78 -22.37 -5.19
N ALA A 53 5.88 -22.06 -4.49
CA ALA A 53 6.96 -21.23 -5.00
C ALA A 53 7.51 -21.74 -6.36
N THR A 54 7.55 -23.06 -6.57
CA THR A 54 8.00 -23.64 -7.84
C THR A 54 7.08 -23.27 -9.00
N ASP A 55 5.77 -23.17 -8.77
CA ASP A 55 4.81 -22.78 -9.81
C ASP A 55 4.86 -21.28 -10.08
N LEU A 56 5.26 -20.47 -9.10
CA LEU A 56 5.46 -19.02 -9.24
C LEU A 56 6.78 -18.66 -9.94
N LEU A 57 7.82 -19.49 -9.81
CA LEU A 57 9.15 -19.21 -10.34
C LEU A 57 9.41 -19.86 -11.70
N LEU A 58 8.93 -21.09 -11.91
CA LEU A 58 9.14 -21.82 -13.15
C LEU A 58 7.97 -21.59 -14.10
N GLU A 59 8.29 -21.46 -15.38
CA GLU A 59 7.30 -21.43 -16.45
C GLU A 59 6.77 -22.86 -16.67
N ARG A 60 5.44 -23.02 -16.62
CA ARG A 60 4.80 -24.32 -16.80
C ARG A 60 3.55 -24.13 -17.67
N PRO A 61 3.64 -24.34 -19.00
CA PRO A 61 2.57 -24.00 -19.96
C PRO A 61 1.23 -24.74 -19.74
N ARG A 62 1.15 -25.69 -18.80
CA ARG A 62 -0.08 -26.41 -18.42
C ARG A 62 -0.32 -26.43 -16.90
N ALA A 63 0.33 -25.56 -16.13
CA ALA A 63 0.07 -25.47 -14.70
C ALA A 63 -1.35 -24.95 -14.47
N VAL A 64 -2.12 -25.68 -13.66
CA VAL A 64 -3.49 -25.32 -13.29
C VAL A 64 -3.53 -24.22 -12.22
N PHE A 65 -2.38 -23.93 -11.59
CA PHE A 65 -2.24 -22.98 -10.47
C PHE A 65 -3.33 -23.21 -9.41
N GLU A 66 -3.39 -24.43 -8.86
CA GLU A 66 -4.50 -24.92 -8.02
C GLU A 66 -4.91 -23.91 -6.93
N GLN A 67 -3.93 -23.41 -6.16
CA GLN A 67 -4.19 -22.45 -5.08
C GLN A 67 -4.81 -21.15 -5.63
N LEU A 68 -4.16 -20.53 -6.59
CA LEU A 68 -4.62 -19.28 -7.22
C LEU A 68 -5.99 -19.44 -7.89
N SER A 69 -6.26 -20.61 -8.49
CA SER A 69 -7.54 -20.91 -9.15
C SER A 69 -8.72 -20.98 -8.18
N MET A 70 -8.50 -21.51 -6.96
CA MET A 70 -9.52 -21.51 -5.90
C MET A 70 -9.82 -20.09 -5.42
N LEU A 71 -8.77 -19.29 -5.24
CA LEU A 71 -8.90 -17.90 -4.84
C LEU A 71 -9.66 -17.09 -5.90
N ARG A 72 -9.33 -17.31 -7.18
CA ARG A 72 -10.03 -16.73 -8.33
C ARG A 72 -11.52 -17.07 -8.33
N ARG A 73 -11.88 -18.34 -8.12
CA ARG A 73 -13.29 -18.76 -8.14
C ARG A 73 -14.12 -18.09 -7.04
N TYR A 74 -13.53 -17.83 -5.88
CA TYR A 74 -14.23 -17.27 -4.74
C TYR A 74 -14.23 -15.73 -4.70
N PHE A 75 -13.10 -15.07 -4.96
CA PHE A 75 -12.96 -13.60 -4.89
C PHE A 75 -12.98 -12.89 -6.25
N GLY A 76 -12.80 -13.62 -7.35
CA GLY A 76 -12.63 -13.08 -8.69
C GLY A 76 -11.16 -12.95 -9.12
N GLU A 77 -10.99 -12.62 -10.40
CA GLU A 77 -9.70 -12.55 -11.08
C GLU A 77 -8.78 -11.47 -10.52
N LYS A 78 -9.34 -10.30 -10.21
CA LYS A 78 -8.57 -9.13 -9.75
C LYS A 78 -7.84 -9.41 -8.43
N GLU A 79 -8.56 -9.95 -7.46
CA GLU A 79 -7.98 -10.31 -6.15
C GLU A 79 -6.97 -11.45 -6.31
N ALA A 80 -7.27 -12.45 -7.15
CA ALA A 80 -6.34 -13.54 -7.41
C ALA A 80 -5.01 -13.06 -8.03
N PHE A 81 -5.05 -12.10 -8.96
CA PHE A 81 -3.85 -11.47 -9.51
C PHE A 81 -3.03 -10.73 -8.45
N TYR A 82 -3.68 -10.01 -7.54
CA TYR A 82 -2.98 -9.34 -6.44
C TYR A 82 -2.20 -10.34 -5.59
N TYR A 83 -2.84 -11.43 -5.16
CA TYR A 83 -2.16 -12.47 -4.37
C TYR A 83 -1.10 -13.23 -5.17
N ALA A 84 -1.28 -13.39 -6.49
CA ALA A 84 -0.27 -13.94 -7.39
C ALA A 84 1.00 -13.08 -7.37
N TRP A 85 0.85 -11.76 -7.55
CA TRP A 85 1.95 -10.80 -7.53
C TRP A 85 2.66 -10.76 -6.17
N VAL A 86 1.90 -10.64 -5.07
CA VAL A 86 2.48 -10.63 -3.72
C VAL A 86 3.25 -11.92 -3.45
N SER A 87 2.72 -13.07 -3.86
CA SER A 87 3.38 -14.36 -3.65
C SER A 87 4.65 -14.51 -4.50
N HIS A 88 4.62 -14.05 -5.75
CA HIS A 88 5.81 -14.02 -6.60
C HIS A 88 6.89 -13.11 -6.01
N TYR A 89 6.54 -11.88 -5.64
CA TYR A 89 7.45 -10.89 -5.07
C TYR A 89 8.10 -11.37 -3.77
N THR A 90 7.32 -11.98 -2.88
CA THR A 90 7.83 -12.49 -1.59
C THR A 90 8.79 -13.67 -1.75
N VAL A 91 8.55 -14.59 -2.69
CA VAL A 91 9.51 -15.64 -3.02
C VAL A 91 10.76 -15.05 -3.65
N PHE A 92 10.61 -14.07 -4.55
CA PHE A 92 11.74 -13.43 -5.21
C PHE A 92 12.63 -12.62 -4.24
N LEU A 93 12.03 -12.02 -3.21
CA LEU A 93 12.75 -11.35 -2.13
C LEU A 93 13.69 -12.30 -1.38
N LEU A 94 13.35 -13.60 -1.25
CA LEU A 94 14.24 -14.56 -0.61
C LEU A 94 15.57 -14.71 -1.37
N PHE A 95 15.54 -14.61 -2.71
CA PHE A 95 16.77 -14.60 -3.51
C PHE A 95 17.59 -13.32 -3.29
N ALA A 96 16.96 -12.16 -3.09
CA ALA A 96 17.66 -10.92 -2.78
C ALA A 96 18.33 -10.96 -1.40
N VAL A 97 17.67 -11.54 -0.40
CA VAL A 97 18.13 -11.53 1.00
C VAL A 97 19.39 -12.36 1.20
N VAL A 98 19.59 -13.45 0.46
CA VAL A 98 20.73 -14.35 0.66
C VAL A 98 22.09 -13.63 0.51
N PRO A 99 22.39 -12.93 -0.60
CA PRO A 99 23.64 -12.17 -0.72
C PRO A 99 23.75 -11.02 0.28
N CYS A 100 22.63 -10.35 0.60
CA CYS A 100 22.61 -9.31 1.63
C CYS A 100 23.05 -9.83 3.01
N LEU A 101 22.55 -10.99 3.42
CA LEU A 101 22.91 -11.62 4.69
C LEU A 101 24.38 -12.08 4.69
N VAL A 102 24.88 -12.60 3.57
CA VAL A 102 26.29 -12.98 3.44
C VAL A 102 27.20 -11.75 3.59
N CYS A 103 26.86 -10.62 2.95
CA CYS A 103 27.59 -9.36 3.11
C CYS A 103 27.54 -8.85 4.55
N LEU A 104 26.37 -8.91 5.21
CA LEU A 104 26.20 -8.49 6.61
C LEU A 104 27.01 -9.37 7.57
N ALA A 105 27.03 -10.69 7.35
CA ALA A 105 27.83 -11.62 8.13
C ALA A 105 29.34 -11.41 7.92
N ALA A 106 29.77 -11.14 6.68
CA ALA A 106 31.15 -10.80 6.37
C ALA A 106 31.59 -9.48 7.01
N GLN A 107 30.68 -8.50 7.08
CA GLN A 107 30.89 -7.22 7.77
C GLN A 107 31.08 -7.40 9.28
N ALA A 108 30.41 -8.36 9.92
CA ALA A 108 30.60 -8.62 11.35
C ALA A 108 32.03 -9.11 11.68
N GLY A 109 32.75 -9.67 10.71
CA GLY A 109 34.12 -10.18 10.88
C GLY A 109 35.23 -9.33 10.27
N THR A 110 34.93 -8.35 9.41
CA THR A 110 35.93 -7.54 8.68
C THR A 110 35.50 -6.08 8.51
N SER A 111 36.46 -5.16 8.44
CA SER A 111 36.20 -3.74 8.17
C SER A 111 35.68 -3.53 6.74
N PHE A 112 34.73 -2.60 6.60
CA PHE A 112 33.99 -2.29 5.37
C PHE A 112 34.89 -2.05 4.15
N GLY A 113 34.82 -2.91 3.14
CA GLY A 113 35.53 -2.75 1.87
C GLY A 113 34.61 -2.17 0.79
N ASN A 114 35.07 -1.16 0.04
CA ASN A 114 34.32 -0.56 -1.08
C ASN A 114 33.85 -1.60 -2.11
N ASP A 115 34.62 -2.67 -2.30
CA ASP A 115 34.35 -3.74 -3.27
C ASP A 115 33.09 -4.56 -2.93
N THR A 116 32.82 -4.79 -1.64
CA THR A 116 31.62 -5.51 -1.19
C THR A 116 30.34 -4.73 -1.44
N VAL A 117 30.37 -3.41 -1.28
CA VAL A 117 29.24 -2.52 -1.55
C VAL A 117 28.94 -2.46 -3.03
N MET A 118 29.97 -2.31 -3.86
CA MET A 118 29.85 -2.32 -5.32
C MET A 118 29.16 -3.60 -5.81
N THR A 119 29.63 -4.75 -5.30
CA THR A 119 29.07 -6.07 -5.65
C THR A 119 27.60 -6.18 -5.25
N LEU A 120 27.24 -5.67 -4.07
CA LEU A 120 25.85 -5.63 -3.60
C LEU A 120 24.97 -4.74 -4.48
N CYS A 121 25.45 -3.56 -4.88
CA CYS A 121 24.71 -2.66 -5.77
C CYS A 121 24.42 -3.31 -7.13
N LEU A 122 25.43 -3.95 -7.73
CA LEU A 122 25.26 -4.68 -8.99
C LEU A 122 24.26 -5.83 -8.84
N TRP A 123 24.33 -6.57 -7.74
CA TRP A 123 23.36 -7.62 -7.42
C TRP A 123 21.94 -7.07 -7.30
N MET A 124 21.73 -5.95 -6.59
CA MET A 124 20.42 -5.34 -6.44
C MET A 124 19.85 -4.86 -7.78
N CYS A 125 20.67 -4.27 -8.66
CA CYS A 125 20.27 -3.90 -10.02
C CYS A 125 19.91 -5.13 -10.89
N LEU A 126 20.68 -6.21 -10.77
CA LEU A 126 20.39 -7.46 -11.48
C LEU A 126 19.09 -8.08 -10.94
N TRP A 127 18.91 -8.13 -9.63
CA TRP A 127 17.72 -8.70 -9.02
C TRP A 127 16.45 -7.92 -9.40
N THR A 128 16.47 -6.59 -9.38
CA THR A 128 15.30 -5.78 -9.76
C THR A 128 14.90 -6.00 -11.21
N THR A 129 15.88 -6.03 -12.12
CA THR A 129 15.63 -6.29 -13.55
C THR A 129 15.11 -7.70 -13.79
N LEU A 130 15.69 -8.72 -13.16
CA LEU A 130 15.22 -10.10 -13.27
C LEU A 130 13.81 -10.28 -12.72
N HIS A 131 13.51 -9.71 -11.55
CA HIS A 131 12.18 -9.80 -10.95
C HIS A 131 11.11 -9.21 -11.87
N GLU A 132 11.34 -8.01 -12.42
CA GLU A 132 10.38 -7.34 -13.29
C GLU A 132 10.13 -8.11 -14.59
N GLU A 133 11.19 -8.61 -15.24
CA GLU A 133 11.07 -9.37 -16.48
C GLU A 133 10.41 -10.73 -16.28
N LEU A 134 10.71 -11.42 -15.17
CA LEU A 134 10.07 -12.69 -14.83
C LEU A 134 8.61 -12.51 -14.41
N TRP A 135 8.29 -11.41 -13.74
CA TRP A 135 6.91 -11.05 -13.44
C TRP A 135 6.10 -10.84 -14.73
N LYS A 136 6.60 -10.04 -15.70
CA LYS A 136 5.91 -9.84 -17.00
C LYS A 136 5.61 -11.14 -17.73
N ARG A 137 6.55 -12.09 -17.70
CA ARG A 137 6.36 -13.43 -18.27
C ARG A 137 5.30 -14.23 -17.52
N LYS A 138 5.36 -14.23 -16.18
CA LYS A 138 4.40 -14.94 -15.33
C LYS A 138 3.01 -14.34 -15.43
N GLU A 139 2.90 -13.01 -15.53
CA GLU A 139 1.66 -12.29 -15.77
C GLU A 139 1.03 -12.73 -17.09
N SER A 140 1.82 -12.79 -18.17
CA SER A 140 1.34 -13.27 -19.47
C SER A 140 0.85 -14.72 -19.42
N GLU A 141 1.55 -15.60 -18.69
CA GLU A 141 1.13 -16.98 -18.46
C GLU A 141 -0.21 -17.07 -17.70
N LEU A 142 -0.40 -16.24 -16.66
CA LEU A 142 -1.64 -16.18 -15.89
C LEU A 142 -2.81 -15.63 -16.71
N VAL A 143 -2.59 -14.55 -17.46
CA VAL A 143 -3.60 -13.96 -18.37
C VAL A 143 -4.05 -14.99 -19.40
N TRP A 144 -3.12 -15.76 -19.96
CA TRP A 144 -3.43 -16.84 -20.89
C TRP A 144 -4.17 -18.00 -20.21
N ALA A 145 -3.65 -18.50 -19.08
CA ALA A 145 -4.26 -19.60 -18.35
C ALA A 145 -5.66 -19.27 -17.83
N TRP A 146 -5.94 -17.99 -17.60
CA TRP A 146 -7.22 -17.52 -17.10
C TRP A 146 -8.19 -17.02 -18.16
N ASP A 147 -7.77 -17.00 -19.43
CA ASP A 147 -8.55 -16.52 -20.57
C ASP A 147 -8.94 -15.03 -20.41
N LEU A 148 -7.96 -14.19 -20.07
CA LEU A 148 -8.15 -12.76 -19.77
C LEU A 148 -7.53 -11.82 -20.81
N VAL A 149 -7.18 -12.34 -21.99
CA VAL A 149 -6.53 -11.56 -23.05
C VAL A 149 -7.42 -10.41 -23.53
N ASP A 150 -8.72 -10.66 -23.69
CA ASP A 150 -9.67 -9.68 -24.25
C ASP A 150 -10.41 -8.85 -23.19
N PHE A 151 -9.90 -8.82 -21.94
CA PHE A 151 -10.61 -8.17 -20.83
C PHE A 151 -10.83 -6.67 -21.06
N GLU A 152 -9.85 -5.96 -21.61
CA GLU A 152 -9.92 -4.49 -21.81
C GLU A 152 -10.95 -4.10 -22.89
N TYR A 153 -11.12 -4.92 -23.94
CA TYR A 153 -12.06 -4.62 -25.03
C TYR A 153 -13.53 -4.83 -24.64
N VAL A 154 -13.79 -5.69 -23.65
CA VAL A 154 -15.15 -6.04 -23.20
C VAL A 154 -15.57 -5.20 -21.98
N GLU A 155 -14.74 -4.24 -21.57
CA GLU A 155 -15.01 -3.40 -20.42
C GLU A 155 -16.23 -2.50 -20.65
N LYS A 156 -17.15 -2.49 -19.69
CA LYS A 156 -18.31 -1.61 -19.71
C LYS A 156 -17.96 -0.27 -19.06
N PRO A 157 -18.56 0.84 -19.52
CA PRO A 157 -18.40 2.11 -18.82
C PRO A 157 -18.83 1.93 -17.37
N ARG A 158 -18.05 2.56 -16.49
CA ARG A 158 -18.30 2.57 -15.05
C ARG A 158 -19.68 3.14 -14.81
N LEU A 159 -20.34 2.59 -13.79
CA LEU A 159 -21.64 3.06 -13.35
C LEU A 159 -21.58 4.58 -13.07
N ASP A 160 -20.81 5.05 -12.09
CA ASP A 160 -20.71 6.46 -11.65
C ASP A 160 -20.36 7.52 -12.72
N PHE A 161 -20.08 7.11 -13.96
CA PHE A 161 -19.76 8.02 -15.05
C PHE A 161 -21.00 8.80 -15.53
N HIS A 162 -20.87 10.12 -15.57
CA HIS A 162 -21.93 11.03 -16.00
C HIS A 162 -21.41 11.97 -17.10
N GLY A 163 -22.26 12.36 -18.05
CA GLY A 163 -21.86 13.21 -19.17
C GLY A 163 -23.04 13.58 -20.05
N ASP A 164 -22.76 14.36 -21.08
CA ASP A 164 -23.74 14.73 -22.09
C ASP A 164 -24.02 13.53 -22.99
N LEU A 165 -25.28 13.33 -23.37
CA LEU A 165 -25.65 12.26 -24.28
C LEU A 165 -25.22 12.63 -25.71
N TRP A 166 -24.50 11.73 -26.36
CA TRP A 166 -24.17 11.82 -27.77
C TRP A 166 -24.55 10.52 -28.49
N LEU A 167 -24.59 10.54 -29.81
CA LEU A 167 -24.71 9.32 -30.60
C LEU A 167 -23.31 8.89 -31.05
N SER A 168 -22.95 7.64 -30.74
CA SER A 168 -21.73 7.05 -31.26
C SER A 168 -21.84 6.81 -32.77
N PRO A 169 -20.72 6.61 -33.49
CA PRO A 169 -20.75 6.26 -34.91
C PRO A 169 -21.56 5.00 -35.22
N ALA A 170 -21.77 4.12 -34.23
CA ALA A 170 -22.60 2.92 -34.33
C ALA A 170 -24.11 3.19 -34.10
N GLY A 171 -24.50 4.45 -33.87
CA GLY A 171 -25.90 4.86 -33.64
C GLY A 171 -26.42 4.55 -32.23
N GLN A 172 -25.54 4.14 -31.30
CA GLN A 172 -25.94 3.89 -29.92
C GLN A 172 -25.81 5.19 -29.09
N PRO A 173 -26.79 5.50 -28.22
CA PRO A 173 -26.69 6.63 -27.31
C PRO A 173 -25.63 6.31 -26.25
N GLU A 174 -24.56 7.10 -26.22
CA GLU A 174 -23.47 6.99 -25.25
C GLU A 174 -23.36 8.29 -24.45
N THR A 175 -22.84 8.20 -23.24
CA THR A 175 -22.50 9.39 -22.45
C THR A 175 -21.07 9.82 -22.78
N TYR A 176 -20.86 11.12 -22.96
CA TYR A 176 -19.56 11.71 -23.25
C TYR A 176 -19.29 12.90 -22.33
N PHE A 177 -18.04 13.04 -21.90
CA PHE A 177 -17.61 14.16 -21.07
C PHE A 177 -16.58 15.02 -21.82
N ALA A 178 -16.82 16.33 -21.90
CA ALA A 178 -15.98 17.25 -22.65
C ALA A 178 -14.53 17.31 -22.11
N TRP A 179 -13.57 17.32 -23.04
CA TRP A 179 -12.14 17.27 -22.71
C TRP A 179 -11.61 18.53 -21.99
N GLY A 180 -12.18 19.71 -22.28
CA GLY A 180 -11.76 20.99 -21.70
C GLY A 180 -11.88 21.04 -20.17
N PRO A 181 -13.10 20.89 -19.59
CA PRO A 181 -13.26 20.85 -18.14
C PRO A 181 -12.55 19.66 -17.50
N TYR A 182 -12.44 18.52 -18.20
CA TYR A 182 -11.65 17.38 -17.75
C TYR A 182 -10.17 17.75 -17.51
N LEU A 183 -9.55 18.46 -18.45
CA LEU A 183 -8.16 18.90 -18.33
C LEU A 183 -7.97 19.83 -17.12
N LEU A 184 -8.90 20.78 -16.89
CA LEU A 184 -8.85 21.66 -15.73
C LEU A 184 -8.92 20.86 -14.42
N LYS A 185 -9.81 19.87 -14.33
CA LYS A 185 -9.90 18.98 -13.16
C LYS A 185 -8.59 18.22 -12.93
N LEU A 186 -7.96 17.73 -14.00
CA LEU A 186 -6.68 17.04 -13.91
C LEU A 186 -5.56 17.97 -13.41
N VAL A 187 -5.49 19.21 -13.90
CA VAL A 187 -4.50 20.19 -13.44
C VAL A 187 -4.69 20.49 -11.94
N VAL A 188 -5.93 20.72 -11.50
CA VAL A 188 -6.24 20.91 -10.07
C VAL A 188 -5.81 19.70 -9.26
N SER A 189 -6.01 18.49 -9.78
CA SER A 189 -5.60 17.26 -9.11
C SER A 189 -4.09 17.15 -8.90
N LEU A 190 -3.31 17.54 -9.91
CA LEU A 190 -1.85 17.53 -9.87
C LEU A 190 -1.30 18.62 -8.96
N LEU A 191 -1.93 19.81 -8.94
CA LEU A 191 -1.57 20.87 -8.00
C LEU A 191 -1.80 20.45 -6.55
N LEU A 192 -2.92 19.76 -6.28
CA LEU A 192 -3.18 19.22 -4.94
C LEU A 192 -2.17 18.14 -4.56
N ALA A 193 -1.80 17.24 -5.49
CA ALA A 193 -0.73 16.28 -5.26
C ALA A 193 0.60 16.96 -4.93
N ALA A 194 0.98 18.01 -5.68
CA ALA A 194 2.18 18.79 -5.43
C ALA A 194 2.17 19.48 -4.07
N PHE A 195 1.01 19.95 -3.60
CA PHE A 195 0.85 20.51 -2.25
C PHE A 195 1.11 19.47 -1.15
N PHE A 196 0.64 18.22 -1.31
CA PHE A 196 0.94 17.16 -0.34
C PHE A 196 2.43 16.78 -0.34
N VAL A 197 3.08 16.78 -1.50
CA VAL A 197 4.53 16.57 -1.59
C VAL A 197 5.28 17.73 -0.92
N SER A 198 4.87 18.98 -1.11
CA SER A 198 5.52 20.11 -0.44
C SER A 198 5.34 20.09 1.09
N LEU A 199 4.19 19.60 1.58
CA LEU A 199 3.98 19.35 3.01
C LEU A 199 4.98 18.32 3.57
N SER A 200 5.26 17.25 2.82
CA SER A 200 6.27 16.24 3.22
C SER A 200 7.68 16.83 3.30
N VAL A 201 8.04 17.68 2.33
CA VAL A 201 9.32 18.40 2.34
C VAL A 201 9.39 19.35 3.53
N GLY A 202 8.31 20.08 3.81
CA GLY A 202 8.22 20.97 4.96
C GLY A 202 8.40 20.24 6.30
N ALA A 203 7.79 19.06 6.46
CA ALA A 203 7.97 18.23 7.66
C ALA A 203 9.43 17.77 7.83
N CYS A 204 10.09 17.40 6.73
CA CYS A 204 11.51 17.01 6.74
C CYS A 204 12.43 18.18 7.12
N ILE A 205 12.19 19.36 6.55
CA ILE A 205 12.95 20.58 6.88
C ILE A 205 12.72 20.96 8.34
N LEU A 206 11.48 20.90 8.83
CA LEU A 206 11.16 21.20 10.23
C LEU A 206 11.87 20.25 11.20
N ALA A 207 11.88 18.95 10.89
CA ALA A 207 12.61 17.96 11.69
C ALA A 207 14.13 18.24 11.70
N HIS A 208 14.69 18.71 10.59
CA HIS A 208 16.09 19.12 10.54
C HIS A 208 16.37 20.39 11.35
N GLN A 209 15.54 21.43 11.20
CA GLN A 209 15.68 22.66 11.98
C GLN A 209 15.57 22.40 13.48
N PHE A 210 14.65 21.52 13.89
CA PHE A 210 14.55 21.08 15.27
C PHE A 210 15.84 20.43 15.78
N ARG A 211 16.48 19.55 14.99
CA ARG A 211 17.78 18.95 15.35
C ARG A 211 18.87 20.00 15.53
N LEU A 212 18.97 20.97 14.62
CA LEU A 212 19.95 22.05 14.70
C LEU A 212 19.75 22.88 15.97
N THR A 213 18.52 23.32 16.23
CA THR A 213 18.21 24.15 17.40
C THR A 213 18.50 23.43 18.71
N MET A 214 18.08 22.17 18.84
CA MET A 214 18.36 21.39 20.06
C MET A 214 19.85 21.09 20.24
N GLY A 215 20.57 20.85 19.15
CA GLY A 215 22.03 20.73 19.18
C GLY A 215 22.69 22.00 19.71
N CYS A 216 22.31 23.17 19.19
CA CYS A 216 22.83 24.45 19.68
C CYS A 216 22.51 24.70 21.16
N LEU A 217 21.27 24.41 21.59
CA LEU A 217 20.85 24.61 22.99
C LEU A 217 21.69 23.79 23.97
N THR A 218 21.97 22.52 23.64
CA THR A 218 22.83 21.66 24.47
C THR A 218 24.28 22.14 24.57
N MET A 219 24.77 22.88 23.57
CA MET A 219 26.11 23.48 23.59
C MET A 219 26.15 24.79 24.39
N THR A 220 25.03 25.51 24.49
CA THR A 220 24.91 26.77 25.24
C THR A 220 24.60 26.60 26.72
N ASP A 221 24.29 25.38 27.18
CA ASP A 221 23.96 25.14 28.59
C ASP A 221 25.14 25.50 29.50
N PRO A 222 24.95 26.34 30.54
CA PRO A 222 26.02 26.83 31.41
C PRO A 222 26.70 25.72 32.23
N VAL A 223 26.05 24.56 32.37
CA VAL A 223 26.63 23.35 32.99
C VAL A 223 27.71 22.73 32.09
N VAL A 224 27.56 22.84 30.77
CA VAL A 224 28.53 22.37 29.77
C VAL A 224 29.58 23.44 29.50
N ALA A 225 29.16 24.72 29.41
CA ALA A 225 30.06 25.86 29.23
C ALA A 225 30.90 26.20 30.49
N GLY A 226 30.48 25.74 31.67
CA GLY A 226 31.16 25.93 32.95
C GLY A 226 32.20 24.85 33.29
N GLN A 227 32.33 23.79 32.48
CA GLN A 227 33.45 22.85 32.60
C GLN A 227 34.72 23.54 32.06
N SER A 228 35.75 23.62 32.90
CA SER A 228 37.05 24.21 32.56
C SER A 228 37.60 23.67 31.24
N PRO A 229 38.41 24.45 30.50
CA PRO A 229 39.00 24.06 29.22
C PRO A 229 40.11 23.01 29.42
N THR A 230 39.76 21.85 29.94
CA THR A 230 40.60 20.67 29.86
C THR A 230 40.25 19.95 28.56
N PRO A 231 41.23 19.62 27.70
CA PRO A 231 40.99 18.97 26.42
C PRO A 231 40.64 17.51 26.66
N SER A 232 39.42 17.21 27.11
CA SER A 232 38.88 15.86 27.02
C SER A 232 38.24 15.70 25.64
N PRO A 233 38.67 14.72 24.84
CA PRO A 233 38.24 14.57 23.44
C PRO A 233 36.81 14.03 23.26
N SER A 234 36.05 13.81 24.34
CA SER A 234 34.69 13.27 24.29
C SER A 234 33.72 14.14 25.10
N PRO A 235 32.51 14.45 24.57
CA PRO A 235 31.46 15.11 25.33
C PRO A 235 31.09 14.33 26.59
N SER A 236 30.53 15.01 27.60
CA SER A 236 30.01 14.31 28.78
C SER A 236 28.86 13.37 28.39
N PRO A 237 28.76 12.18 29.01
CA PRO A 237 27.79 11.16 28.61
C PRO A 237 26.32 11.61 28.72
N SER A 238 26.03 12.58 29.58
CA SER A 238 24.70 13.20 29.69
C SER A 238 24.34 14.05 28.47
N VAL A 239 25.30 14.77 27.88
CA VAL A 239 25.07 15.60 26.69
C VAL A 239 24.87 14.73 25.45
N GLU A 240 25.65 13.66 25.31
CA GLU A 240 25.48 12.69 24.22
C GLU A 240 24.10 12.02 24.28
N THR A 241 23.65 11.66 25.48
CA THR A 241 22.32 11.06 25.69
C THR A 241 21.20 12.01 25.29
N CYS A 242 21.29 13.30 25.65
CA CYS A 242 20.32 14.31 25.24
C CYS A 242 20.32 14.52 23.72
N HIS A 243 21.49 14.63 23.10
CA HIS A 243 21.60 14.82 21.65
C HIS A 243 21.02 13.65 20.86
N TRP A 244 21.30 12.41 21.30
CA TRP A 244 20.65 11.22 20.76
C TRP A 244 19.13 11.32 20.92
N ALA A 245 18.61 11.61 22.12
CA ALA A 245 17.18 11.64 22.39
C ALA A 245 16.44 12.62 21.47
N PHE A 246 17.01 13.81 21.25
CA PHE A 246 16.43 14.80 20.33
C PHE A 246 16.47 14.35 18.87
N SER A 247 17.54 13.67 18.44
CA SER A 247 17.62 13.08 17.10
C SER A 247 16.56 12.00 16.88
N MET A 248 16.31 11.15 17.88
CA MET A 248 15.24 10.15 17.82
C MET A 248 13.86 10.78 17.79
N ALA A 249 13.64 11.84 18.56
CA ALA A 249 12.39 12.59 18.55
C ALA A 249 12.11 13.22 17.17
N ALA A 250 13.13 13.82 16.55
CA ALA A 250 13.03 14.39 15.20
C ALA A 250 12.71 13.33 14.13
N ASN A 251 13.38 12.17 14.20
CA ASN A 251 13.14 11.07 13.27
C ASN A 251 11.74 10.46 13.47
N SER A 252 11.28 10.36 14.71
CA SER A 252 9.93 9.87 15.04
C SER A 252 8.86 10.82 14.52
N PHE A 253 9.06 12.14 14.68
CA PHE A 253 8.16 13.16 14.14
C PHE A 253 8.07 13.06 12.61
N ASN A 254 9.20 12.97 11.93
CA ASN A 254 9.24 12.83 10.47
C ASN A 254 8.55 11.54 10.02
N GLY A 255 8.83 10.40 10.68
CA GLY A 255 8.18 9.13 10.37
C GLY A 255 6.67 9.14 10.62
N LEU A 256 6.22 9.82 11.67
CA LEU A 256 4.79 9.99 11.94
C LEU A 256 4.12 10.89 10.90
N ALA A 257 4.77 12.00 10.52
CA ALA A 257 4.28 12.89 9.46
C ALA A 257 4.09 12.13 8.14
N VAL A 258 5.07 11.29 7.76
CA VAL A 258 4.98 10.43 6.58
C VAL A 258 3.75 9.52 6.63
N VAL A 259 3.54 8.80 7.74
CA VAL A 259 2.39 7.88 7.90
C VAL A 259 1.06 8.63 7.87
N ILE A 260 0.97 9.80 8.51
CA ILE A 260 -0.24 10.62 8.52
C ILE A 260 -0.56 11.12 7.10
N ILE A 261 0.44 11.65 6.39
CA ILE A 261 0.26 12.15 5.02
C ILE A 261 -0.19 11.01 4.10
N ASP A 262 0.46 9.85 4.15
CA ASP A 262 0.07 8.67 3.38
C ASP A 262 -1.37 8.24 3.71
N PHE A 263 -1.73 8.18 4.99
CA PHE A 263 -3.08 7.80 5.42
C PHE A 263 -4.15 8.80 4.92
N VAL A 264 -3.93 10.10 5.10
CA VAL A 264 -4.88 11.15 4.70
C VAL A 264 -5.03 11.18 3.17
N TRP A 265 -3.91 11.15 2.44
CA TRP A 265 -3.93 11.10 0.99
C TRP A 265 -4.70 9.88 0.50
N THR A 266 -4.39 8.71 1.05
CA THR A 266 -4.90 7.45 0.54
C THR A 266 -6.37 7.22 0.85
N MET A 267 -6.82 7.55 2.06
CA MET A 267 -8.19 7.29 2.50
C MET A 267 -9.19 8.36 2.04
N ALA A 268 -8.77 9.62 1.99
CA ALA A 268 -9.71 10.72 1.77
C ALA A 268 -9.51 11.36 0.40
N VAL A 269 -8.29 11.78 0.09
CA VAL A 269 -8.06 12.74 -1.00
C VAL A 269 -8.02 12.07 -2.37
N ALA A 270 -7.18 11.04 -2.54
CA ALA A 270 -6.93 10.43 -3.85
C ALA A 270 -8.21 9.85 -4.47
N VAL A 271 -9.00 9.12 -3.68
CA VAL A 271 -10.27 8.53 -4.15
C VAL A 271 -11.29 9.61 -4.48
N ARG A 272 -11.44 10.63 -3.63
CA ARG A 272 -12.43 11.70 -3.85
C ARG A 272 -12.10 12.53 -5.09
N LEU A 273 -10.82 12.82 -5.28
CA LEU A 273 -10.30 13.59 -6.41
C LEU A 273 -10.46 12.83 -7.73
N THR A 274 -10.15 11.54 -7.73
CA THR A 274 -10.30 10.69 -8.92
C THR A 274 -11.78 10.46 -9.26
N ARG A 275 -12.67 10.41 -8.27
CA ARG A 275 -14.13 10.40 -8.52
C ARG A 275 -14.60 11.71 -9.14
N TRP A 276 -14.07 12.85 -8.67
CA TRP A 276 -14.42 14.18 -9.20
C TRP A 276 -13.98 14.40 -10.66
N GLU A 277 -12.87 13.79 -11.07
CA GLU A 277 -12.38 13.80 -12.46
C GLU A 277 -13.27 13.07 -13.45
N ASN A 278 -14.13 12.17 -12.99
CA ASN A 278 -15.15 11.51 -13.80
C ASN A 278 -14.60 10.73 -15.01
N HIS A 279 -13.80 9.70 -14.73
CA HIS A 279 -13.30 8.74 -15.75
C HIS A 279 -14.40 7.80 -16.26
N GLN A 280 -14.33 7.41 -17.53
CA GLN A 280 -15.36 6.60 -18.21
C GLN A 280 -15.29 5.12 -17.86
N MET A 281 -14.08 4.53 -17.86
CA MET A 281 -13.87 3.09 -17.61
C MET A 281 -13.29 2.85 -16.21
N ASP A 282 -13.54 1.68 -15.62
CA ASP A 282 -12.98 1.31 -14.31
C ASP A 282 -11.46 1.17 -14.39
N SER A 283 -10.93 0.59 -15.46
CA SER A 283 -9.48 0.49 -15.75
C SER A 283 -8.81 1.87 -15.75
N THR A 284 -9.40 2.83 -16.46
CA THR A 284 -8.88 4.21 -16.53
C THR A 284 -8.98 4.91 -15.17
N PHE A 285 -10.06 4.70 -14.43
CA PHE A 285 -10.22 5.25 -13.09
C PHE A 285 -9.16 4.70 -12.14
N GLU A 286 -8.98 3.38 -12.10
CA GLU A 286 -8.04 2.71 -11.23
C GLU A 286 -6.59 3.02 -11.60
N GLY A 287 -6.25 3.06 -12.89
CA GLY A 287 -4.92 3.47 -13.36
C GLY A 287 -4.58 4.91 -12.98
N ARG A 288 -5.52 5.84 -13.12
CA ARG A 288 -5.33 7.24 -12.70
C ARG A 288 -5.24 7.39 -11.19
N LEU A 289 -6.02 6.60 -10.45
CA LEU A 289 -5.93 6.54 -9.01
C LEU A 289 -4.57 5.99 -8.55
N ALA A 290 -4.10 4.89 -9.14
CA ALA A 290 -2.77 4.30 -8.91
C ALA A 290 -1.64 5.30 -9.20
N PHE A 291 -1.73 6.02 -10.32
CA PHE A 291 -0.76 7.05 -10.66
C PHE A 291 -0.70 8.18 -9.62
N LYS A 292 -1.84 8.63 -9.09
CA LYS A 292 -1.88 9.63 -8.02
C LYS A 292 -1.36 9.12 -6.69
N PHE A 293 -1.62 7.86 -6.36
CA PHE A 293 -0.98 7.23 -5.22
C PHE A 293 0.54 7.28 -5.39
N PHE A 294 1.05 6.85 -6.54
CA PHE A 294 2.48 6.89 -6.85
C PHE A 294 3.07 8.30 -6.71
N LEU A 295 2.42 9.32 -7.30
CA LEU A 295 2.91 10.70 -7.29
C LEU A 295 3.11 11.32 -5.90
N VAL A 296 2.33 10.92 -4.90
CA VAL A 296 2.44 11.49 -3.54
C VAL A 296 3.16 10.53 -2.60
N VAL A 297 2.77 9.26 -2.60
CA VAL A 297 3.27 8.26 -1.65
C VAL A 297 4.76 7.99 -1.91
N VAL A 298 5.21 7.91 -3.17
CA VAL A 298 6.63 7.61 -3.44
C VAL A 298 7.54 8.75 -2.99
N PRO A 299 7.32 10.03 -3.40
CA PRO A 299 8.13 11.13 -2.89
C PRO A 299 8.05 11.29 -1.37
N ASN A 300 6.85 11.23 -0.76
CA ASN A 300 6.69 11.35 0.69
C ASN A 300 7.54 10.32 1.47
N ASN A 301 7.73 9.13 0.89
CA ASN A 301 8.47 8.05 1.52
C ASN A 301 9.97 8.03 1.22
N LEU A 302 10.36 8.50 0.04
CA LEU A 302 11.77 8.53 -0.37
C LEU A 302 12.46 9.84 0.01
N LEU A 303 11.79 10.99 -0.06
CA LEU A 303 12.38 12.30 0.20
C LEU A 303 13.07 12.40 1.57
N PRO A 304 12.46 11.92 2.69
CA PRO A 304 13.15 11.93 3.97
C PRO A 304 14.47 11.15 3.96
N LEU A 305 14.51 10.00 3.27
CA LEU A 305 15.69 9.13 3.20
C LEU A 305 16.76 9.72 2.28
N LEU A 306 16.36 10.29 1.14
CA LEU A 306 17.25 10.99 0.22
C LEU A 306 17.85 12.22 0.88
N TYR A 307 17.06 12.97 1.64
CA TYR A 307 17.53 14.12 2.41
C TYR A 307 18.57 13.71 3.46
N ALA A 308 18.31 12.64 4.22
CA ALA A 308 19.27 12.13 5.19
C ALA A 308 20.58 11.63 4.53
N THR A 309 20.49 11.06 3.33
CA THR A 309 21.64 10.51 2.60
C THR A 309 22.49 11.61 1.96
N PHE A 310 21.88 12.51 1.19
CA PHE A 310 22.59 13.48 0.35
C PHE A 310 22.82 14.84 1.02
N VAL A 311 22.00 15.22 2.00
CA VAL A 311 22.15 16.53 2.68
C VAL A 311 22.80 16.36 4.05
N LEU A 312 22.39 15.35 4.82
CA LEU A 312 22.95 15.12 6.16
C LEU A 312 24.18 14.21 6.16
N GLU A 313 24.45 13.51 5.05
CA GLU A 313 25.60 12.62 4.84
C GLU A 313 25.91 11.69 6.03
N SER A 314 24.88 11.22 6.74
CA SER A 314 25.03 10.51 8.01
C SER A 314 24.33 9.16 7.98
N ALA A 315 25.13 8.09 7.94
CA ALA A 315 24.64 6.71 7.89
C ALA A 315 23.78 6.34 9.12
N ASN A 316 24.13 6.84 10.31
CA ASN A 316 23.40 6.56 11.54
C ASN A 316 21.99 7.17 11.50
N ILE A 317 21.87 8.43 11.09
CA ILE A 317 20.56 9.10 10.98
C ILE A 317 19.70 8.41 9.93
N LEU A 318 20.29 8.07 8.78
CA LEU A 318 19.62 7.32 7.73
C LEU A 318 19.08 5.98 8.26
N PHE A 319 19.91 5.19 8.96
CA PHE A 319 19.51 3.90 9.50
C PHE A 319 18.36 4.03 10.50
N TYR A 320 18.47 4.92 11.49
CA TYR A 320 17.41 5.09 12.49
C TYR A 320 16.13 5.65 11.90
N GLN A 321 16.22 6.57 10.93
CA GLN A 321 15.05 7.12 10.26
C GLN A 321 14.36 6.07 9.38
N ALA A 322 15.13 5.25 8.65
CA ALA A 322 14.59 4.13 7.87
C ALA A 322 13.92 3.08 8.78
N LEU A 323 14.58 2.72 9.89
CA LEU A 323 14.04 1.75 10.85
C LEU A 323 12.73 2.25 11.48
N GLN A 324 12.70 3.49 11.97
CA GLN A 324 11.50 4.06 12.59
C GLN A 324 10.36 4.24 11.60
N THR A 325 10.62 4.73 10.39
CA THR A 325 9.59 4.85 9.34
C THR A 325 9.04 3.48 8.95
N MET A 326 9.89 2.45 8.85
CA MET A 326 9.46 1.07 8.58
C MET A 326 8.55 0.54 9.70
N ILE A 327 8.95 0.68 10.97
CA ILE A 327 8.16 0.23 12.12
C ILE A 327 6.80 0.96 12.16
N LEU A 328 6.81 2.30 12.03
CA LEU A 328 5.60 3.11 12.07
C LEU A 328 4.64 2.77 10.93
N LYS A 329 5.17 2.50 9.73
CA LYS A 329 4.36 2.07 8.59
C LYS A 329 3.76 0.69 8.79
N GLN A 330 4.55 -0.29 9.21
CA GLN A 330 4.03 -1.64 9.47
C GLN A 330 2.95 -1.61 10.55
N ALA A 331 3.15 -0.82 11.60
CA ALA A 331 2.14 -0.58 12.62
C ALA A 331 0.89 0.12 12.06
N GLY A 332 1.06 1.14 11.22
CA GLY A 332 -0.04 1.86 10.57
C GLY A 332 -0.87 0.98 9.63
N ILE A 333 -0.22 0.13 8.83
CA ILE A 333 -0.86 -0.84 7.94
C ILE A 333 -1.63 -1.88 8.77
N LEU A 334 -1.00 -2.47 9.78
CA LEU A 334 -1.66 -3.42 10.69
C LEU A 334 -2.88 -2.79 11.37
N PHE A 335 -2.76 -1.54 11.81
CA PHE A 335 -3.85 -0.80 12.42
C PHE A 335 -5.01 -0.62 11.43
N LYS A 336 -4.70 -0.17 10.22
CA LYS A 336 -5.69 0.07 9.14
C LYS A 336 -6.39 -1.21 8.69
N ASP A 337 -5.64 -2.27 8.44
CA ASP A 337 -6.15 -3.46 7.73
C ASP A 337 -6.71 -4.52 8.68
N VAL A 338 -6.24 -4.57 9.93
CA VAL A 338 -6.67 -5.58 10.91
C VAL A 338 -7.44 -4.95 12.07
N VAL A 339 -6.86 -3.95 12.74
CA VAL A 339 -7.44 -3.40 13.98
C VAL A 339 -8.75 -2.67 13.71
N VAL A 340 -8.78 -1.77 12.73
CA VAL A 340 -9.98 -0.96 12.42
C VAL A 340 -11.17 -1.85 11.98
N PRO A 341 -11.03 -2.81 11.04
CA PRO A 341 -12.14 -3.68 10.66
C PRO A 341 -12.60 -4.59 11.79
N LEU A 342 -11.70 -5.18 12.56
CA LEU A 342 -12.06 -6.03 13.70
C LEU A 342 -12.78 -5.25 14.79
N ALA A 343 -12.33 -4.03 15.10
CA ALA A 343 -13.00 -3.15 16.05
C ALA A 343 -14.41 -2.79 15.57
N LYS A 344 -14.57 -2.38 14.30
CA LYS A 344 -15.88 -2.11 13.70
C LYS A 344 -16.81 -3.32 13.75
N LEU A 345 -16.31 -4.51 13.43
CA LEU A 345 -17.07 -5.77 13.50
C LEU A 345 -17.49 -6.10 14.93
N ARG A 346 -16.59 -5.95 15.90
CA ARG A 346 -16.88 -6.24 17.31
C ARG A 346 -17.90 -5.27 17.89
N ILE A 347 -17.79 -3.98 17.60
CA ILE A 347 -18.77 -2.96 17.99
C ILE A 347 -20.14 -3.26 17.36
N ARG A 348 -20.17 -3.63 16.08
CA ARG A 348 -21.42 -3.99 15.39
C ARG A 348 -22.06 -5.23 16.01
N LYS A 349 -21.30 -6.30 16.26
CA LYS A 349 -21.81 -7.51 16.94
C LYS A 349 -22.34 -7.22 18.34
N TRP A 350 -21.65 -6.36 19.10
CA TRP A 350 -22.12 -5.94 20.42
C TRP A 350 -23.47 -5.22 20.34
N ARG A 351 -23.61 -4.25 19.42
CA ARG A 351 -24.87 -3.52 19.20
C ARG A 351 -26.03 -4.43 18.76
N TYR A 352 -25.77 -5.51 18.01
CA TYR A 352 -26.80 -6.50 17.65
C TYR A 352 -27.20 -7.41 18.81
N LYS A 353 -26.34 -7.57 19.83
CA LYS A 353 -26.59 -8.45 20.98
C LYS A 353 -27.39 -7.76 22.09
N ASP A 354 -27.52 -6.43 22.07
CA ASP A 354 -28.36 -5.67 22.99
C ASP A 354 -29.82 -5.61 22.48
N PRO A 355 -30.76 -6.39 23.03
CA PRO A 355 -32.14 -6.45 22.55
C PRO A 355 -32.97 -5.17 22.79
N GLY A 356 -32.39 -4.13 23.39
CA GLY A 356 -33.11 -2.95 23.88
C GLY A 356 -33.17 -1.73 22.96
N THR A 357 -32.54 -1.72 21.77
CA THR A 357 -32.40 -0.47 20.97
C THR A 357 -32.88 -0.51 19.52
N THR A 358 -33.45 -1.61 19.04
CA THR A 358 -34.17 -1.63 17.76
C THR A 358 -35.49 -2.36 17.94
N GLY A 359 -36.61 -1.64 17.86
CA GLY A 359 -37.98 -2.17 17.89
C GLY A 359 -38.35 -3.00 16.66
N LEU A 360 -37.48 -3.92 16.24
CA LEU A 360 -37.77 -5.00 15.30
C LEU A 360 -37.56 -6.29 16.11
N GLY A 361 -38.68 -6.93 16.45
CA GLY A 361 -38.75 -8.00 17.44
C GLY A 361 -37.90 -9.25 17.14
N PRO A 362 -37.76 -10.15 18.13
CA PRO A 362 -37.01 -11.39 18.00
C PRO A 362 -37.80 -12.37 17.14
N GLY A 363 -37.39 -12.54 15.88
CA GLY A 363 -38.12 -13.37 14.92
C GLY A 363 -37.24 -13.92 13.80
N ALA A 364 -36.12 -14.54 14.14
CA ALA A 364 -35.50 -15.60 13.33
C ALA A 364 -34.38 -16.23 14.17
N GLY A 365 -34.62 -17.45 14.65
CA GLY A 365 -33.59 -18.26 15.27
C GLY A 365 -32.41 -18.44 14.32
N ALA A 366 -31.22 -18.17 14.82
CA ALA A 366 -30.02 -18.79 14.27
C ALA A 366 -30.19 -20.30 14.42
N PRO A 367 -30.08 -21.12 13.37
CA PRO A 367 -29.70 -22.50 13.58
C PRO A 367 -28.23 -22.47 14.01
N ASP A 368 -27.97 -23.00 15.20
CA ASP A 368 -26.65 -23.42 15.61
C ASP A 368 -26.05 -24.31 14.50
N VAL A 369 -24.89 -23.92 13.98
CA VAL A 369 -24.07 -24.80 13.14
C VAL A 369 -22.69 -24.86 13.78
N ALA A 370 -22.46 -26.01 14.40
CA ALA A 370 -21.17 -26.50 14.89
C ALA A 370 -20.21 -26.84 13.74
#